data_AF-A0A9D6MPX2-F1
#
_entry.id   AF-A0A9D6MPX2-F1
#
_cell.length_a   1.000
_cell.length_b   1.000
_cell.length_c   1.000
_cell.angle_alpha   90.00
_cell.angle_beta   90.00
_cell.angle_gamma   90.00
#
_symmetry.space_group_name_H-M   'P 1'
#
loop_
_entity.id
_entity.type
_entity.pdbx_description
1 polymer ?
#
loop_
_entity_poly.entity_id
_entity_poly.type
_entity_poly.pdbx_seq_one_letter_code
_entity_poly.pdbx_strand_id
1 'polypeptide(L)'
;MPREILLARKSGVEPARFLLEVFHDGERWTSTLARLTAAGEPEPASVAPRFYGFTAEQARRRMITVLENEWDEVVTADHATNAPH
;
A
#
# COMPACT_ATOMS: atom_id res chain seq x y z
N MET A 1 6.48 -12.79 5.22
CA MET A 1 5.72 -12.20 4.10
C MET A 1 5.89 -10.69 4.19
N PRO A 2 6.30 -10.01 3.11
CA PRO A 2 6.51 -8.56 3.13
C PRO A 2 5.17 -7.84 3.32
N ARG A 3 5.06 -7.15 4.46
CA ARG A 3 3.98 -6.23 4.81
C ARG A 3 4.58 -4.84 4.88
N GLU A 4 3.98 -3.88 4.21
CA GLU A 4 4.50 -2.52 4.13
C GLU A 4 3.37 -1.54 4.40
N ILE A 5 3.67 -0.47 5.15
CA ILE A 5 2.75 0.65 5.32
C ILE A 5 3.12 1.71 4.29
N LEU A 6 2.12 2.16 3.53
CA LEU A 6 2.22 3.27 2.60
C LEU A 6 1.52 4.48 3.21
N LEU A 7 2.13 5.66 3.06
CA LEU A 7 1.55 6.95 3.40
C LEU A 7 1.18 7.63 2.08
N ALA A 8 -0.10 7.92 1.89
CA ALA A 8 -0.57 8.66 0.73
C ALA A 8 -1.02 10.06 1.14
N ARG A 9 -0.63 11.05 0.34
CA ARG A 9 -0.95 12.46 0.57
C ARG A 9 -1.55 13.05 -0.70
N LYS A 10 -2.52 13.93 -0.50
CA LYS A 10 -3.19 14.66 -1.58
C LYS A 10 -3.50 16.07 -1.08
N SER A 11 -3.27 17.06 -1.93
CA SER A 11 -3.51 18.45 -1.57
C SER A 11 -4.98 18.67 -1.18
N GLY A 12 -5.21 19.27 -0.02
CA GLY A 12 -6.55 19.53 0.51
C GLY A 12 -7.28 18.31 1.08
N VAL A 13 -6.62 17.16 1.21
CA VAL A 13 -7.16 15.95 1.84
C VAL A 13 -6.25 15.51 2.98
N GLU A 14 -6.83 15.01 4.08
CA GLU A 14 -6.04 14.45 5.16
C GLU A 14 -5.19 13.26 4.68
N PRO A 15 -3.93 13.15 5.14
CA PRO A 15 -3.07 12.04 4.77
C PRO A 15 -3.69 10.71 5.20
N ALA A 16 -3.61 9.72 4.32
CA ALA A 16 -4.12 8.39 4.59
C ALA A 16 -2.97 7.38 4.66
N ARG A 17 -3.15 6.37 5.53
CA ARG A 17 -2.21 5.26 5.68
C ARG A 17 -2.85 4.03 5.06
N PHE A 18 -2.05 3.23 4.37
CA PHE A 18 -2.49 2.00 3.74
C PHE A 18 -1.55 0.85 4.10
N LEU A 19 -2.10 -0.32 4.35
CA LEU A 19 -1.36 -1.56 4.50
C LEU A 19 -1.33 -2.29 3.16
N LEU A 20 -0.13 -2.44 2.62
CA LEU A 20 0.15 -3.29 1.47
C LEU A 20 0.69 -4.63 1.98
N GLU A 21 -0.01 -5.71 1.62
CA GLU A 21 0.47 -7.07 1.89
C GLU A 21 0.74 -7.77 0.58
N VAL A 22 1.91 -8.40 0.48
CA VAL A 22 2.26 -9.23 -0.68
C VAL A 22 2.59 -10.63 -0.19
N PHE A 23 1.90 -11.62 -0.74
CA PHE A 23 2.01 -13.01 -0.32
C PHE A 23 1.96 -13.94 -1.53
N HIS A 24 2.54 -15.12 -1.38
CA HIS A 24 2.49 -16.15 -2.41
C HIS A 24 1.25 -17.02 -2.20
N ASP A 25 0.38 -17.08 -3.21
CA ASP A 25 -0.85 -17.87 -3.21
C ASP A 25 -0.74 -18.97 -4.27
N GLY A 26 -0.35 -20.16 -3.83
CA GLY A 26 -0.12 -21.32 -4.71
C GLY A 26 1.04 -21.10 -5.69
N GLU A 27 0.71 -20.78 -6.94
CA GLU A 27 1.67 -20.57 -8.04
C GLU A 27 1.87 -19.08 -8.40
N ARG A 28 1.21 -18.16 -7.69
CA ARG A 28 1.19 -16.74 -8.05
C ARG A 28 1.51 -15.85 -6.86
N TRP A 29 2.08 -14.69 -7.14
CA TRP A 29 2.19 -13.64 -6.14
C TRP A 29 0.91 -12.81 -6.12
N THR A 30 0.36 -12.61 -4.94
CA THR A 30 -0.85 -11.84 -4.70
C THR A 30 -0.54 -10.63 -3.85
N SER A 31 -1.20 -9.50 -4.13
CA SER A 31 -1.17 -8.33 -3.27
C SER A 31 -2.56 -7.86 -2.87
N THR A 32 -2.66 -7.34 -1.65
CA THR A 32 -3.86 -6.71 -1.10
C THR A 32 -3.53 -5.35 -0.52
N LEU A 33 -4.49 -4.43 -0.62
CA LEU A 33 -4.36 -3.07 -0.11
C LEU A 33 -5.56 -2.75 0.78
N ALA A 34 -5.28 -2.38 2.03
CA ALA A 34 -6.29 -1.94 2.99
C ALA A 34 -5.95 -0.54 3.50
N ARG A 35 -6.93 0.34 3.66
CA ARG A 35 -6.73 1.61 4.36
C ARG A 35 -6.60 1.34 5.86
N LEU A 36 -5.73 2.05 6.56
CA LEU A 36 -5.58 1.93 8.00
C LEU A 36 -6.36 3.03 8.71
N THR A 37 -7.04 2.67 9.79
CA THR A 37 -7.69 3.61 10.71
C THR A 37 -6.67 4.45 11.48
N ALA A 38 -7.14 5.43 12.25
CA ALA A 38 -6.28 6.18 13.18
C ALA A 38 -5.58 5.25 14.21
N ALA A 39 -6.24 4.16 14.60
CA ALA A 39 -5.67 3.13 15.48
C ALA A 39 -4.61 2.23 14.80
N GLY A 40 -4.47 2.32 13.47
CA GLY A 40 -3.54 1.49 12.71
C GLY A 40 -4.09 0.12 12.33
N GLU A 41 -5.40 -0.08 12.48
CA GLU A 41 -6.09 -1.31 12.09
C GLU A 41 -6.56 -1.22 10.63
N PRO A 42 -6.45 -2.29 9.84
CA PRO A 42 -6.97 -2.30 8.47
C PRO A 42 -8.48 -2.17 8.48
N GLU A 43 -8.99 -1.19 7.74
CA GLU A 43 -10.41 -1.05 7.48
C GLU A 43 -10.91 -2.28 6.70
N PRO A 44 -12.11 -2.80 7.00
CA PRO A 44 -12.66 -3.98 6.34
C PRO A 44 -12.91 -3.74 4.83
N ALA A 45 -12.97 -2.49 4.39
CA ALA A 45 -12.96 -2.13 2.98
C ALA A 45 -11.56 -2.34 2.39
N SER A 46 -11.35 -3.48 1.72
CA SER A 46 -10.21 -3.66 0.82
C SER A 46 -10.30 -2.59 -0.27
N VAL A 47 -9.31 -1.71 -0.33
CA VAL A 47 -9.29 -0.56 -1.24
C VAL A 47 -9.08 -1.04 -2.68
N ALA A 48 -8.45 -2.19 -2.89
CA ALA A 48 -8.12 -2.69 -4.22
C ALA A 48 -8.45 -4.18 -4.43
N PRO A 49 -8.78 -4.60 -5.67
CA PRO A 49 -8.94 -5.99 -6.04
C PRO A 49 -7.61 -6.75 -5.90
N ARG A 50 -7.70 -8.05 -5.54
CA ARG A 50 -6.55 -8.96 -5.53
C ARG A 50 -5.86 -8.94 -6.90
N PHE A 51 -4.58 -8.60 -6.92
CA PHE A 51 -3.78 -8.65 -8.15
C PHE A 51 -2.85 -9.86 -8.13
N TYR A 52 -2.82 -10.61 -9.23
CA TYR A 52 -1.93 -11.75 -9.42
C TYR A 52 -0.76 -11.34 -10.30
N GLY A 53 0.45 -11.31 -9.74
CA GLY A 53 1.71 -11.07 -10.44
C GLY A 53 2.54 -12.35 -10.61
N PHE A 54 3.47 -12.32 -11.56
CA PHE A 54 4.48 -13.38 -11.71
C PHE A 54 5.59 -13.26 -10.65
N THR A 55 5.78 -12.06 -10.10
CA THR A 55 6.74 -11.79 -9.02
C THR A 55 6.13 -10.95 -7.90
N ALA A 56 6.71 -11.03 -6.70
CA ALA A 56 6.32 -10.22 -5.56
C ALA A 56 6.41 -8.71 -5.86
N GLU A 57 7.46 -8.29 -6.56
CA GLU A 57 7.66 -6.88 -6.92
C GLU A 57 6.61 -6.36 -7.90
N GLN A 58 6.21 -7.18 -8.88
CA GLN A 58 5.12 -6.82 -9.80
C GLN A 58 3.80 -6.65 -9.03
N ALA A 59 3.48 -7.58 -8.14
CA ALA A 59 2.27 -7.50 -7.33
C ALA A 59 2.30 -6.27 -6.40
N ARG A 60 3.46 -5.95 -5.83
CA ARG A 60 3.71 -4.75 -5.02
C ARG A 60 3.51 -3.46 -5.81
N ARG A 61 4.23 -3.31 -6.93
CA ARG A 61 4.22 -2.07 -7.74
C ARG A 61 2.83 -1.75 -8.27
N ARG A 62 2.04 -2.78 -8.61
CA ARG A 62 0.67 -2.59 -9.10
C ARG A 62 -0.22 -1.88 -8.08
N MET A 63 -0.16 -2.25 -6.81
CA MET A 63 -0.95 -1.61 -5.75
C MET A 63 -0.47 -0.20 -5.44
N ILE A 64 0.84 0.04 -5.48
CA ILE A 64 1.40 1.39 -5.34
C ILE A 64 0.88 2.30 -6.46
N THR A 65 0.87 1.80 -7.71
CA THR A 65 0.34 2.56 -8.84
C THR A 65 -1.16 2.86 -8.72
N VAL A 66 -1.96 1.99 -8.08
CA VAL A 66 -3.36 2.32 -7.78
C VAL A 66 -3.43 3.57 -6.90
N LEU A 67 -2.63 3.63 -5.83
CA LEU A 67 -2.58 4.82 -4.98
C LEU A 67 -2.01 6.04 -5.71
N GLU A 68 -0.95 5.89 -6.52
CA GLU A 68 -0.34 6.99 -7.31
C GLU A 68 -1.33 7.60 -8.33
N ASN A 69 -2.41 6.89 -8.72
CA ASN A 69 -3.46 7.45 -9.58
C ASN A 69 -4.47 8.31 -8.82
N GLU A 70 -4.65 8.07 -7.52
CA GLU A 70 -5.66 8.74 -6.70
C GLU A 70 -5.06 9.84 -5.81
N TRP A 71 -3.81 9.67 -5.42
CA TRP A 71 -3.05 10.50 -4.48
C TRP A 71 -1.86 11.17 -5.17
N ASP A 72 -1.52 12.39 -4.74
CA ASP A 72 -0.43 13.17 -5.35
C ASP A 72 0.95 12.61 -4.98
N GLU A 73 1.07 12.06 -3.78
CA GLU A 73 2.32 11.49 -3.24
C GLU A 73 2.02 10.19 -2.51
N VAL A 74 2.82 9.15 -2.76
CA VAL A 74 2.76 7.85 -2.05
C VAL A 74 4.17 7.44 -1.66
N VAL A 75 4.42 7.30 -0.36
CA VAL A 75 5.73 6.91 0.19
C VAL A 75 5.60 5.70 1.11
N THR A 76 6.65 4.87 1.20
CA THR A 76 6.71 3.82 2.22
C THR A 76 7.02 4.43 3.58
N ALA A 77 6.32 3.97 4.62
CA ALA A 77 6.52 4.44 6.00
C ALA A 77 7.94 4.14 6.51
N ASP A 78 8.60 3.10 5.99
CA ASP A 78 10.02 2.82 6.27
C ASP A 78 10.94 3.98 5.83
N HIS A 79 10.57 4.67 4.75
CA HIS A 79 11.28 5.84 4.25
C HIS A 79 10.92 7.16 4.98
N ALA A 80 9.82 7.18 5.73
CA ALA A 80 9.37 8.37 6.47
C ALA A 80 10.20 8.65 7.73
N THR A 81 11.02 7.69 8.19
CA THR A 81 11.92 7.85 9.34
C THR A 81 13.24 8.55 8.98
N ASN A 82 13.47 8.89 7.71
CA ASN A 82 14.76 9.42 7.25
C ASN A 82 14.67 10.72 6.42
N ALA A 83 13.74 11.61 6.78
CA ALA A 83 13.83 13.00 6.35
C ALA A 83 14.74 13.77 7.33
N PRO A 84 15.96 14.18 6.94
CA PRO A 84 16.79 15.02 7.78
C PRO A 84 16.11 16.39 8.00
N HIS A 85 16.15 16.81 9.26
CA HIS A 85 15.68 18.09 9.80
C HIS A 85 16.34 19.30 9.14
#